data_AF-A0A3C1Q8P1-F1
#
_entry.id   AF-A0A3C1Q8P1-F1
#
_cell.length_a   1.000
_cell.length_b   1.000
_cell.length_c   1.000
_cell.angle_alpha   90.00
_cell.angle_beta   90.00
_cell.angle_gamma   90.00
#
_symmetry.space_group_name_H-M   'P 1'
#
loop_
_entity.id
_entity.type
_entity.pdbx_description
1 polymer ?
#
loop_
_entity_poly.entity_id
_entity_poly.type
_entity_poly.pdbx_seq_one_letter_code
_entity_poly.pdbx_strand_id
1 'polypeptide(L)'
;METDCPLAHIVTSKPRAILLAILSISCLFAFAGRAQAGATAAPGSSAPYLIIHLDAIPSKLFFEEYDAGQLPNIKAAFEDGKIVRHAVSPFFPGTEMLYPRLKNGLDVEAQMPITWEMYDRESGETTSHIQTILKLFSYLPRYSLTQIIHSVPGMDLLAGCALLNTPRMLDEYSIVEFFWFITDAYGHVFGEESQKESIVILDDFFGLLLRQLGSKPVNLVLYADHGMSMFERDYDAEAAMSEIAGDNVEFLYYPNLHLRDPSLAQATAERLAARDELDFAFYRADESLIVGVHKNGRVMFRSEGGSISYSCNGPDPFGYF
;
A
#
# COMPACT_ATOMS: atom_id res chain seq x y z
N MET A 1 -1.58 -4.99 -43.23
CA MET A 1 -0.28 -4.53 -42.70
C MET A 1 -0.37 -4.84 -41.21
N GLU A 2 0.12 -6.02 -40.84
CA GLU A 2 0.11 -6.51 -39.45
C GLU A 2 1.06 -5.63 -38.63
N THR A 3 0.54 -5.03 -37.57
CA THR A 3 1.35 -4.39 -36.54
C THR A 3 1.32 -5.31 -35.33
N ASP A 4 2.40 -6.06 -35.15
CA ASP A 4 2.69 -6.83 -33.95
C ASP A 4 2.65 -5.90 -32.73
N CYS A 5 1.62 -6.05 -31.90
CA CYS A 5 1.54 -5.42 -30.59
C CYS A 5 2.28 -6.33 -29.59
N PRO A 6 3.40 -5.90 -28.95
CA PRO A 6 4.21 -6.78 -28.10
C PRO A 6 3.57 -7.15 -26.75
N LEU A 7 2.29 -6.82 -26.52
CA LEU A 7 1.63 -6.91 -25.22
C LEU A 7 1.14 -8.32 -24.85
N ALA A 8 1.16 -9.28 -25.77
CA ALA A 8 0.62 -10.62 -25.54
C ALA A 8 1.49 -11.56 -24.67
N HIS A 9 2.69 -11.13 -24.26
CA HIS A 9 3.64 -11.99 -23.53
C HIS A 9 3.87 -11.63 -22.04
N ILE A 10 3.20 -10.60 -21.51
CA ILE A 10 3.31 -10.21 -20.08
C ILE A 10 2.11 -10.70 -19.29
N VAL A 11 1.58 -11.89 -19.58
CA VAL A 11 0.61 -12.54 -18.69
C VAL A 11 0.87 -14.04 -18.73
N THR A 12 1.61 -14.52 -17.74
CA THR A 12 1.50 -15.86 -17.12
C THR A 12 2.77 -16.19 -16.34
N SER A 13 3.02 -15.49 -15.24
CA SER A 13 3.96 -15.99 -14.23
C SER A 13 3.24 -16.22 -12.91
N LYS A 14 2.90 -17.49 -12.70
CA LYS A 14 2.31 -18.13 -11.52
C LYS A 14 2.96 -17.63 -10.21
N PRO A 15 2.29 -17.76 -9.04
CA PRO A 15 2.83 -17.41 -7.71
C PRO A 15 4.24 -17.94 -7.39
N ARG A 16 4.69 -19.00 -8.09
CA ARG A 16 6.07 -19.51 -8.02
C ARG A 16 7.13 -18.54 -8.56
N ALA A 17 6.84 -17.74 -9.59
CA ALA A 17 7.77 -16.79 -10.18
C ALA A 17 7.98 -15.57 -9.26
N ILE A 18 6.91 -15.14 -8.58
CA ILE A 18 6.95 -14.07 -7.57
C ILE A 18 7.75 -14.53 -6.35
N LEU A 19 7.51 -15.74 -5.83
CA LEU A 19 8.28 -16.32 -4.73
C LEU A 19 9.78 -16.47 -5.09
N LEU A 20 10.08 -16.91 -6.31
CA LEU A 20 11.46 -17.00 -6.82
C LEU A 20 12.11 -15.62 -6.99
N ALA A 21 11.36 -14.60 -7.42
CA ALA A 21 11.85 -13.22 -7.51
C ALA A 21 12.15 -12.63 -6.13
N ILE A 22 11.26 -12.80 -5.15
CA ILE A 22 11.46 -12.37 -3.75
C ILE A 22 12.70 -13.04 -3.15
N LEU A 23 12.86 -14.36 -3.33
CA LEU A 23 14.04 -15.12 -2.86
C LEU A 23 15.34 -14.70 -3.57
N SER A 24 15.29 -14.45 -4.89
CA SER A 24 16.48 -14.07 -5.67
C SER A 24 16.96 -12.65 -5.37
N ILE A 25 16.03 -11.73 -5.12
CA ILE A 25 16.31 -10.34 -4.74
C ILE A 25 16.91 -10.29 -3.32
N SER A 26 16.41 -11.12 -2.40
CA SER A 26 16.94 -11.25 -1.03
C SER A 26 18.43 -11.64 -1.00
N CYS A 27 18.89 -12.49 -1.94
CA CYS A 27 20.30 -12.88 -2.05
C CYS A 27 21.20 -11.77 -2.62
N LEU A 28 20.68 -10.89 -3.48
CA LEU A 28 21.45 -9.80 -4.10
C LEU A 28 21.73 -8.64 -3.11
N PHE A 29 20.80 -8.39 -2.18
CA PHE A 29 20.93 -7.30 -1.20
C PHE A 29 21.74 -7.64 0.05
N ALA A 30 22.06 -8.92 0.28
CA ALA A 30 23.06 -9.31 1.27
C ALA A 30 24.47 -8.77 0.92
N PHE A 31 24.72 -8.35 -0.34
CA PHE A 31 26.06 -7.98 -0.82
C PHE A 31 26.19 -6.58 -1.43
N ALA A 32 25.09 -5.88 -1.74
CA ALA A 32 25.16 -4.59 -2.44
C ALA A 32 24.23 -3.54 -1.83
N GLY A 33 24.73 -2.76 -0.87
CA GLY A 33 24.04 -1.56 -0.40
C GLY A 33 25.02 -0.48 -0.01
N ARG A 34 24.99 0.68 -0.68
CA ARG A 34 25.63 1.92 -0.19
C ARG A 34 24.86 2.48 1.01
N ALA A 35 25.53 3.28 1.82
CA ALA A 35 25.05 3.68 3.14
C ALA A 35 24.08 4.84 3.05
N GLN A 36 22.83 4.60 3.44
CA GLN A 36 22.00 5.65 4.00
C GLN A 36 22.04 5.45 5.52
N ALA A 37 22.79 6.32 6.19
CA ALA A 37 22.88 6.33 7.63
C ALA A 37 21.50 6.71 8.19
N GLY A 38 20.93 5.83 9.03
CA GLY A 38 19.87 6.25 9.93
C GLY A 38 20.37 7.44 10.75
N ALA A 39 19.49 8.39 11.08
CA ALA A 39 19.85 9.55 11.87
C ALA A 39 20.49 9.08 13.19
N THR A 40 21.79 9.30 13.35
CA THR A 40 22.51 9.01 14.58
C THR A 40 22.08 10.01 15.65
N ALA A 41 21.85 9.53 16.87
CA ALA A 41 21.35 10.36 17.94
C ALA A 41 22.23 11.59 18.17
N ALA A 42 21.63 12.78 18.07
CA ALA A 42 22.26 14.01 18.54
C ALA A 42 22.29 13.99 20.09
N PRO A 43 23.35 14.47 20.75
CA PRO A 43 23.41 14.48 22.20
C PRO A 43 22.40 15.51 22.76
N GLY A 44 21.32 15.01 23.36
CA GLY A 44 20.38 15.80 24.15
C GLY A 44 18.97 15.91 23.55
N SER A 45 18.00 15.29 24.24
CA SER A 45 16.56 15.66 24.26
C SER A 45 15.62 15.12 23.16
N SER A 46 15.36 13.81 23.15
CA SER A 46 14.01 13.20 23.17
C SER A 46 14.15 11.67 23.31
N ALA A 47 13.14 10.99 23.88
CA ALA A 47 13.09 9.53 23.81
C ALA A 47 13.15 9.05 22.34
N PRO A 48 13.85 7.94 22.01
CA PRO A 48 13.89 7.43 20.65
C PRO A 48 12.50 6.97 20.19
N TYR A 49 12.28 6.95 18.88
CA TYR A 49 11.05 6.44 18.27
C TYR A 49 11.23 4.99 17.86
N LEU A 50 10.26 4.15 18.22
CA LEU A 50 10.03 2.86 17.58
C LEU A 50 8.77 2.97 16.73
N ILE A 51 8.93 2.77 15.43
CA ILE A 51 7.86 2.79 14.45
C ILE A 51 7.68 1.36 13.95
N ILE A 52 6.52 0.76 14.22
CA ILE A 52 6.13 -0.56 13.74
C ILE A 52 5.15 -0.37 12.58
N HIS A 53 5.54 -0.88 11.41
CA HIS A 53 4.75 -0.90 10.20
C HIS A 53 4.07 -2.26 10.06
N LEU A 54 2.75 -2.27 10.08
CA LEU A 54 1.90 -3.44 9.84
C LEU A 54 1.40 -3.41 8.41
N ASP A 55 1.98 -4.24 7.56
CA ASP A 55 1.70 -4.19 6.12
C ASP A 55 0.28 -4.69 5.82
N ALA A 56 -0.47 -3.91 5.06
CA ALA A 56 -1.78 -4.25 4.50
C ALA A 56 -2.86 -4.78 5.49
N ILE A 57 -2.78 -4.48 6.79
CA ILE A 57 -3.83 -4.88 7.74
C ILE A 57 -5.02 -3.91 7.66
N PRO A 58 -6.24 -4.38 7.32
CA PRO A 58 -7.41 -3.51 7.31
C PRO A 58 -7.76 -3.05 8.73
N SER A 59 -8.09 -1.76 8.90
CA SER A 59 -8.51 -1.22 10.19
C SER A 59 -9.66 -2.03 10.82
N LYS A 60 -10.60 -2.49 10.00
CA LYS A 60 -11.72 -3.33 10.45
C LYS A 60 -11.21 -4.58 11.19
N LEU A 61 -10.32 -5.36 10.57
CA LEU A 61 -9.81 -6.60 11.16
C LEU A 61 -8.97 -6.32 12.40
N PHE A 62 -8.11 -5.30 12.36
CA PHE A 62 -7.29 -4.92 13.52
C PHE A 62 -8.16 -4.54 14.72
N PHE A 63 -9.19 -3.70 14.52
CA PHE A 63 -10.04 -3.24 15.60
C PHE A 63 -11.06 -4.29 16.06
N GLU A 64 -11.45 -5.25 15.23
CA GLU A 64 -12.20 -6.43 15.67
C GLU A 64 -11.42 -7.19 16.76
N GLU A 65 -10.15 -7.51 16.53
CA GLU A 65 -9.30 -8.20 17.50
C GLU A 65 -8.97 -7.33 18.72
N TYR A 66 -8.70 -6.05 18.51
CA TYR A 66 -8.44 -5.07 19.58
C TYR A 66 -9.64 -4.95 20.54
N ASP A 67 -10.85 -4.81 19.99
CA ASP A 67 -12.08 -4.62 20.77
C ASP A 67 -12.55 -5.92 21.43
N ALA A 68 -12.28 -7.07 20.78
CA ALA A 68 -12.49 -8.40 21.36
C ALA A 68 -11.50 -8.75 22.50
N GLY A 69 -10.48 -7.91 22.73
CA GLY A 69 -9.48 -8.11 23.78
C GLY A 69 -8.40 -9.13 23.43
N GLN A 70 -8.24 -9.47 22.15
CA GLN A 70 -7.23 -10.40 21.66
C GLN A 70 -5.85 -9.74 21.46
N LEU A 71 -5.77 -8.40 21.56
CA LEU A 71 -4.52 -7.63 21.49
C LEU A 71 -4.20 -6.92 22.82
N PRO A 72 -4.08 -7.65 23.95
CA PRO A 72 -3.95 -7.04 25.27
C PRO A 72 -2.66 -6.22 25.47
N ASN A 73 -1.55 -6.60 24.85
CA ASN A 73 -0.27 -5.92 25.05
C ASN A 73 -0.23 -4.58 24.31
N ILE A 74 -0.68 -4.55 23.05
CA ILE A 74 -0.89 -3.34 22.27
C ILE A 74 -1.91 -2.45 22.98
N LYS A 75 -3.04 -2.99 23.42
CA LYS A 75 -4.05 -2.22 24.15
C LYS A 75 -3.49 -1.53 25.39
N ALA A 76 -2.73 -2.26 26.21
CA ALA A 76 -2.09 -1.70 27.39
C ALA A 76 -1.05 -0.63 27.05
N ALA A 77 -0.24 -0.83 26.00
CA ALA A 77 0.79 0.15 25.61
C ALA A 77 0.23 1.48 25.10
N PHE A 78 -0.97 1.47 24.53
CA PHE A 78 -1.63 2.64 23.97
C PHE A 78 -2.82 3.14 24.80
N GLU A 79 -3.01 2.66 26.04
CA GLU A 79 -4.13 3.05 26.91
C GLU A 79 -4.20 4.57 27.14
N ASP A 80 -3.05 5.20 27.43
CA ASP A 80 -2.90 6.65 27.56
C ASP A 80 -2.45 7.35 26.25
N GLY A 81 -2.47 6.60 25.15
CA GLY A 81 -1.97 7.03 23.85
C GLY A 81 -3.01 7.75 22.99
N LYS A 82 -2.64 7.95 21.71
CA LYS A 82 -3.57 8.40 20.68
C LYS A 82 -3.88 7.24 19.74
N ILE A 83 -5.16 6.95 19.58
CA ILE A 83 -5.64 5.90 18.69
C ILE A 83 -6.46 6.58 17.59
N VAL A 84 -6.02 6.39 16.35
CA VAL A 84 -6.75 6.81 15.16
C VAL A 84 -7.27 5.54 14.49
N ARG A 85 -8.59 5.34 14.48
CA ARG A 85 -9.19 4.09 13.99
C ARG A 85 -9.10 3.93 12.48
N HIS A 86 -9.18 5.04 11.76
CA HIS A 86 -9.16 5.05 10.30
C HIS A 86 -8.30 6.20 9.82
N ALA A 87 -7.43 5.89 8.86
CA ALA A 87 -6.67 6.87 8.10
C ALA A 87 -7.03 6.73 6.62
N VAL A 88 -6.87 7.81 5.87
CA VAL A 88 -7.11 7.83 4.42
C VAL A 88 -5.77 7.80 3.73
N SER A 89 -5.53 6.77 2.91
CA SER A 89 -4.38 6.70 2.02
C SER A 89 -4.75 7.17 0.61
N PRO A 90 -3.79 7.69 -0.15
CA PRO A 90 -3.94 7.88 -1.59
C PRO A 90 -4.30 6.59 -2.32
N PHE A 91 -5.05 6.73 -3.42
CA PHE A 91 -5.25 5.66 -4.38
C PHE A 91 -4.17 5.76 -5.49
N PHE A 92 -3.45 4.69 -5.84
CA PHE A 92 -3.56 3.32 -5.34
C PHE A 92 -2.91 3.11 -3.97
N PRO A 93 -3.56 2.39 -3.06
CA PRO A 93 -3.03 2.21 -1.72
C PRO A 93 -2.09 1.00 -1.68
N GLY A 94 -1.00 1.00 -2.45
CA GLY A 94 0.03 -0.05 -2.43
C GLY A 94 1.28 0.36 -1.63
N THR A 95 1.96 -0.60 -0.99
CA THR A 95 3.20 -0.38 -0.22
C THR A 95 4.25 0.41 -1.03
N GLU A 96 4.38 0.11 -2.32
CA GLU A 96 5.31 0.75 -3.26
C GLU A 96 4.99 2.23 -3.51
N MET A 97 3.71 2.61 -3.43
CA MET A 97 3.27 3.99 -3.53
C MET A 97 3.39 4.72 -2.19
N LEU A 98 2.98 4.08 -1.10
CA LEU A 98 2.77 4.73 0.19
C LEU A 98 4.04 4.83 1.03
N TYR A 99 4.75 3.72 1.25
CA TYR A 99 5.88 3.71 2.19
C TYR A 99 6.99 4.70 1.78
N PRO A 100 7.45 4.75 0.51
CA PRO A 100 8.47 5.73 0.12
C PRO A 100 8.03 7.19 0.31
N ARG A 101 6.73 7.49 0.16
CA ARG A 101 6.19 8.84 0.38
C ARG A 101 6.12 9.16 1.86
N LEU A 102 5.58 8.25 2.68
CA LEU A 102 5.54 8.36 4.14
C LEU A 102 6.94 8.57 4.72
N LYS A 103 7.91 7.77 4.26
CA LYS A 103 9.30 7.82 4.71
C LYS A 103 9.96 9.19 4.51
N ASN A 104 9.62 9.86 3.42
CA ASN A 104 10.24 11.12 3.01
C ASN A 104 9.35 12.35 3.27
N GLY A 105 8.13 12.17 3.79
CA GLY A 105 7.16 13.25 3.96
C GLY A 105 6.75 13.90 2.64
N LEU A 106 6.61 13.09 1.58
CA LEU A 106 6.30 13.56 0.23
C LEU A 106 4.78 13.51 -0.05
N ASP A 107 4.32 14.40 -0.91
CA ASP A 107 2.95 14.41 -1.43
C ASP A 107 2.74 13.37 -2.56
N VAL A 108 1.52 13.32 -3.06
CA VAL A 108 1.14 12.42 -4.17
C VAL A 108 1.77 12.82 -5.51
N GLU A 109 2.10 14.10 -5.68
CA GLU A 109 2.67 14.68 -6.90
C GLU A 109 4.18 14.38 -7.04
N ALA A 110 4.83 13.93 -5.97
CA ALA A 110 6.24 13.53 -6.01
C ALA A 110 6.50 12.42 -7.05
N GLN A 111 7.60 12.56 -7.79
CA GLN A 111 8.06 11.60 -8.81
C GLN A 111 8.56 10.28 -8.21
N MET A 112 7.61 9.51 -7.70
CA MET A 112 7.79 8.25 -6.98
C MET A 112 6.83 7.21 -7.56
N PRO A 113 7.16 5.90 -7.47
CA PRO A 113 6.28 4.87 -8.00
C PRO A 113 4.86 5.02 -7.48
N ILE A 114 3.86 4.87 -8.35
CA ILE A 114 2.43 4.90 -7.99
C ILE A 114 1.77 3.53 -8.11
N THR A 115 2.50 2.56 -8.66
CA THR A 115 2.15 1.15 -8.80
C THR A 115 3.43 0.36 -9.05
N TRP A 116 3.35 -0.97 -9.08
CA TRP A 116 4.47 -1.86 -9.33
C TRP A 116 5.10 -1.70 -10.71
N GLU A 117 4.30 -1.47 -11.75
CA GLU A 117 4.76 -1.29 -13.13
C GLU A 117 4.17 -0.01 -13.72
N MET A 118 5.00 0.80 -14.36
CA MET A 118 4.58 2.10 -14.85
C MET A 118 5.02 2.30 -16.30
N TYR A 119 4.20 3.03 -17.03
CA TYR A 119 4.53 3.53 -18.35
C TYR A 119 4.34 5.05 -18.36
N ASP A 120 5.42 5.78 -18.63
CA ASP A 120 5.36 7.21 -18.86
C ASP A 120 5.10 7.45 -20.35
N ARG A 121 3.94 8.01 -20.67
CA ARG A 121 3.55 8.32 -22.04
C ARG A 121 4.36 9.47 -22.65
N GLU A 122 4.78 10.46 -21.85
CA GLU A 122 5.49 11.63 -22.35
C GLU A 122 6.92 11.28 -22.77
N SER A 123 7.62 10.51 -21.94
CA SER A 123 8.99 10.06 -22.22
C SER A 123 9.04 8.74 -23.00
N GLY A 124 7.98 7.93 -22.95
CA GLY A 124 7.94 6.57 -23.47
C GLY A 124 8.66 5.54 -22.59
N GLU A 125 9.11 5.93 -21.40
CA GLU A 125 9.86 5.06 -20.49
C GLU A 125 8.95 4.09 -19.74
N THR A 126 9.44 2.87 -19.53
CA THR A 126 8.79 1.87 -18.68
C THR A 126 9.59 1.67 -17.40
N THR A 127 8.88 1.60 -16.28
CA THR A 127 9.42 1.11 -15.01
C THR A 127 8.88 -0.28 -14.76
N SER A 128 9.78 -1.25 -14.69
CA SER A 128 9.45 -2.65 -14.40
C SER A 128 9.20 -2.89 -12.92
N HIS A 129 8.50 -3.99 -12.62
CA HIS A 129 8.24 -4.48 -11.27
C HIS A 129 9.51 -4.57 -10.42
N ILE A 130 10.59 -5.11 -10.99
CA ILE A 130 11.89 -5.24 -10.31
C ILE A 130 12.46 -3.87 -9.96
N GLN A 131 12.44 -2.90 -10.89
CA GLN A 131 12.94 -1.55 -10.60
C GLN A 131 12.16 -0.90 -9.45
N THR A 132 10.84 -1.10 -9.39
CA THR A 132 10.01 -0.60 -8.30
C THR A 132 10.37 -1.27 -6.96
N ILE A 133 10.57 -2.59 -6.94
CA ILE A 133 11.06 -3.31 -5.75
C ILE A 133 12.41 -2.76 -5.27
N LEU A 134 13.38 -2.64 -6.18
CA LEU A 134 14.72 -2.12 -5.85
C LEU A 134 14.63 -0.70 -5.27
N LYS A 135 13.73 0.13 -5.83
CA LYS A 135 13.48 1.49 -5.35
C LYS A 135 12.82 1.47 -3.97
N LEU A 136 11.78 0.67 -3.74
CA LEU A 136 11.14 0.51 -2.43
C LEU A 136 12.17 0.13 -1.35
N PHE A 137 12.99 -0.89 -1.61
CA PHE A 137 13.97 -1.38 -0.64
C PHE A 137 15.11 -0.40 -0.38
N SER A 138 15.39 0.52 -1.31
CA SER A 138 16.35 1.60 -1.07
C SER A 138 15.91 2.59 0.03
N TYR A 139 14.62 2.63 0.37
CA TYR A 139 14.07 3.47 1.43
C TYR A 139 13.99 2.77 2.79
N LEU A 140 14.25 1.46 2.86
CA LEU A 140 14.26 0.73 4.12
C LEU A 140 15.59 0.94 4.87
N PRO A 141 15.58 1.07 6.21
CA PRO A 141 16.81 1.00 6.98
C PRO A 141 17.52 -0.33 6.73
N ARG A 142 18.85 -0.29 6.61
CA ARG A 142 19.66 -1.48 6.32
C ARG A 142 19.45 -2.62 7.31
N TYR A 143 19.26 -2.31 8.59
CA TYR A 143 19.03 -3.31 9.63
C TYR A 143 17.66 -4.00 9.49
N SER A 144 16.73 -3.41 8.74
CA SER A 144 15.39 -3.95 8.49
C SER A 144 15.27 -4.69 7.17
N LEU A 145 16.30 -4.68 6.30
CA LEU A 145 16.26 -5.38 5.01
C LEU A 145 16.04 -6.90 5.15
N THR A 146 16.50 -7.50 6.25
CA THR A 146 16.26 -8.93 6.52
C THR A 146 14.79 -9.24 6.83
N GLN A 147 13.99 -8.25 7.22
CA GLN A 147 12.57 -8.43 7.53
C GLN A 147 11.74 -8.75 6.28
N ILE A 148 12.24 -8.42 5.08
CA ILE A 148 11.66 -8.88 3.81
C ILE A 148 11.64 -10.42 3.76
N ILE A 149 12.69 -11.09 4.23
CA ILE A 149 12.74 -12.56 4.24
C ILE A 149 11.68 -13.12 5.21
N HIS A 150 11.35 -12.36 6.25
CA HIS A 150 10.33 -12.73 7.22
C HIS A 150 8.89 -12.51 6.72
N SER A 151 8.69 -11.93 5.52
CA SER A 151 7.36 -11.81 4.92
C SER A 151 6.81 -13.14 4.38
N VAL A 152 7.66 -14.17 4.26
CA VAL A 152 7.25 -15.49 3.80
C VAL A 152 6.31 -16.14 4.82
N PRO A 153 5.08 -16.55 4.42
CA PRO A 153 4.14 -17.21 5.33
C PRO A 153 4.76 -18.39 6.09
N GLY A 154 4.51 -18.45 7.40
CA GLY A 154 5.12 -19.40 8.34
C GLY A 154 6.40 -18.90 9.02
N MET A 155 6.90 -17.71 8.67
CA MET A 155 8.09 -17.09 9.30
C MET A 155 7.73 -16.11 10.43
N ASP A 156 6.48 -16.04 10.87
CA ASP A 156 5.98 -15.10 11.90
C ASP A 156 6.77 -15.15 13.20
N LEU A 157 7.07 -16.37 13.67
CA LEU A 157 7.83 -16.54 14.90
C LEU A 157 9.26 -15.98 14.74
N LEU A 158 9.84 -16.08 13.54
CA LEU A 158 11.15 -15.49 13.26
C LEU A 158 11.05 -13.96 13.16
N ALA A 159 10.00 -13.42 12.53
CA ALA A 159 9.70 -11.99 12.53
C ALA A 159 9.58 -11.46 13.97
N GLY A 160 8.83 -12.16 14.82
CA GLY A 160 8.67 -11.85 16.24
C GLY A 160 9.98 -11.92 17.01
N CYS A 161 10.80 -12.94 16.78
CA CYS A 161 12.15 -13.00 17.36
C CYS A 161 13.02 -11.82 16.90
N ALA A 162 12.89 -11.38 15.64
CA ALA A 162 13.61 -10.23 15.12
C ALA A 162 13.20 -8.93 15.83
N LEU A 163 11.91 -8.76 16.16
CA LEU A 163 11.39 -7.61 16.92
C LEU A 163 12.09 -7.46 18.27
N LEU A 164 12.47 -8.56 18.92
CA LEU A 164 13.16 -8.54 20.22
C LEU A 164 14.59 -7.99 20.17
N ASN A 165 15.15 -7.72 18.98
CA ASN A 165 16.43 -6.99 18.85
C ASN A 165 16.27 -5.47 18.97
N THR A 166 15.04 -4.97 18.97
CA THR A 166 14.71 -3.53 19.01
C THR A 166 15.33 -2.77 20.17
N PRO A 167 15.40 -3.28 21.42
CA PRO A 167 15.98 -2.52 22.53
C PRO A 167 17.43 -2.08 22.27
N ARG A 168 18.23 -2.97 21.66
CA ARG A 168 19.60 -2.68 21.22
C ARG A 168 19.62 -1.65 20.10
N MET A 169 18.74 -1.77 19.11
CA MET A 169 18.66 -0.78 18.02
C MET A 169 18.32 0.61 18.58
N LEU A 170 17.45 0.69 19.58
CA LEU A 170 17.12 1.95 20.26
C LEU A 170 18.25 2.50 21.14
N ASP A 171 19.34 1.76 21.37
CA ASP A 171 20.57 2.31 21.98
C ASP A 171 21.46 2.99 20.93
N GLU A 172 21.34 2.59 19.66
CA GLU A 172 22.20 3.04 18.55
C GLU A 172 21.52 4.11 17.67
N TYR A 173 20.18 4.08 17.55
CA TYR A 173 19.40 4.93 16.65
C TYR A 173 18.30 5.71 17.37
N SER A 174 18.07 6.96 16.97
CA SER A 174 16.96 7.78 17.47
C SER A 174 15.60 7.40 16.88
N ILE A 175 15.60 6.72 15.73
CA ILE A 175 14.41 6.21 15.05
C ILE A 175 14.72 4.78 14.62
N VAL A 176 13.92 3.84 15.12
CA VAL A 176 13.97 2.43 14.76
C VAL A 176 12.68 2.07 14.04
N GLU A 177 12.79 1.59 12.81
CA GLU A 177 11.64 1.09 12.05
C GLU A 177 11.65 -0.43 11.99
N PHE A 178 10.52 -1.02 12.33
CA PHE A 178 10.30 -2.45 12.28
C PHE A 178 9.10 -2.75 11.39
N PHE A 179 9.26 -3.69 10.46
CA PHE A 179 8.30 -4.05 9.44
C PHE A 179 7.76 -5.45 9.71
N TRP A 180 6.45 -5.53 9.87
CA TRP A 180 5.69 -6.76 9.93
C TRP A 180 5.01 -6.97 8.58
N PHE A 181 5.79 -7.37 7.57
CA PHE A 181 5.31 -7.55 6.19
C PHE A 181 4.40 -8.77 6.00
N ILE A 182 4.37 -9.69 6.96
CA ILE A 182 3.72 -10.99 6.79
C ILE A 182 2.19 -10.91 6.79
N THR A 183 1.59 -9.85 7.35
CA THR A 183 0.13 -9.63 7.31
C THR A 183 -0.39 -9.42 5.90
N ASP A 184 0.38 -8.76 5.02
CA ASP A 184 0.02 -8.62 3.61
C ASP A 184 0.08 -9.97 2.88
N ALA A 185 1.19 -10.68 3.03
CA ALA A 185 1.35 -12.02 2.44
C ALA A 185 0.26 -13.00 2.92
N TYR A 186 -0.14 -12.94 4.20
CA TYR A 186 -1.23 -13.76 4.70
C TYR A 186 -2.57 -13.40 4.11
N GLY A 187 -2.93 -12.11 4.04
CA GLY A 187 -4.22 -11.75 3.50
C GLY A 187 -4.34 -12.10 2.01
N HIS A 188 -3.27 -11.89 1.23
CA HIS A 188 -3.27 -12.26 -0.19
C HIS A 188 -3.36 -13.77 -0.46
N VAL A 189 -2.78 -14.61 0.40
CA VAL A 189 -2.67 -16.06 0.12
C VAL A 189 -3.67 -16.91 0.94
N PHE A 190 -4.01 -16.47 2.15
CA PHE A 190 -4.75 -17.27 3.13
C PHE A 190 -5.99 -16.56 3.70
N GLY A 191 -6.15 -15.25 3.47
CA GLY A 191 -7.34 -14.48 3.82
C GLY A 191 -7.34 -13.89 5.23
N GLU A 192 -8.50 -13.36 5.64
CA GLU A 192 -8.64 -12.48 6.82
C GLU A 192 -8.24 -13.15 8.13
N GLU A 193 -8.64 -14.41 8.33
CA GLU A 193 -8.37 -15.14 9.58
C GLU A 193 -6.86 -15.31 9.81
N SER A 194 -6.08 -15.57 8.76
CA SER A 194 -4.62 -15.63 8.89
C SER A 194 -3.99 -14.26 9.16
N GLN A 195 -4.59 -13.15 8.68
CA GLN A 195 -4.15 -11.81 9.08
C GLN A 195 -4.40 -11.57 10.58
N LYS A 196 -5.56 -11.97 11.08
CA LYS A 196 -5.94 -11.88 12.51
C LYS A 196 -4.99 -12.68 13.39
N GLU A 197 -4.72 -13.93 13.03
CA GLU A 197 -3.76 -14.78 13.75
C GLU A 197 -2.36 -14.13 13.77
N SER A 198 -1.91 -13.55 12.66
CA SER A 198 -0.61 -12.89 12.58
C SER A 198 -0.50 -11.66 13.50
N ILE A 199 -1.54 -10.83 13.62
CA ILE A 199 -1.52 -9.69 14.55
C ILE A 199 -1.59 -10.11 16.02
N VAL A 200 -2.22 -11.24 16.34
CA VAL A 200 -2.19 -11.82 17.70
C VAL A 200 -0.77 -12.31 18.04
N ILE A 201 -0.11 -12.99 17.10
CA ILE A 201 1.30 -13.39 17.26
C ILE A 201 2.19 -12.15 17.48
N LEU A 202 1.98 -11.09 16.70
CA LEU A 202 2.69 -9.84 16.92
C LEU A 202 2.44 -9.28 18.33
N ASP A 203 1.20 -9.27 18.82
CA ASP A 203 0.86 -8.75 20.15
C ASP A 203 1.62 -9.50 21.26
N ASP A 204 1.74 -10.82 21.16
CA ASP A 204 2.52 -11.63 22.10
C ASP A 204 4.00 -11.24 22.12
N PHE A 205 4.61 -11.08 20.95
CA PHE A 205 6.01 -10.62 20.84
C PHE A 205 6.17 -9.16 21.25
N PHE A 206 5.17 -8.32 20.99
CA PHE A 206 5.15 -6.94 21.45
C PHE A 206 5.12 -6.88 22.98
N GLY A 207 4.34 -7.75 23.65
CA GLY A 207 4.38 -7.91 25.10
C GLY A 207 5.76 -8.31 25.63
N LEU A 208 6.47 -9.22 24.94
CA LEU A 208 7.85 -9.57 25.27
C LEU A 208 8.79 -8.38 25.10
N LEU A 209 8.65 -7.61 24.02
CA LEU A 209 9.41 -6.40 23.76
C LEU A 209 9.19 -5.36 24.88
N LEU A 210 7.94 -5.07 25.24
CA LEU A 210 7.63 -4.12 26.31
C LEU A 210 8.29 -4.51 27.63
N ARG A 211 8.30 -5.81 27.97
CA ARG A 211 9.01 -6.33 29.16
C ARG A 211 10.52 -6.11 29.07
N GLN A 212 11.13 -6.27 27.89
CA GLN A 212 12.56 -6.01 27.69
C GLN A 212 12.91 -4.53 27.75
N LEU A 213 12.03 -3.66 27.24
CA LEU A 213 12.20 -2.20 27.33
C LEU A 213 12.09 -1.72 28.79
N GLY A 214 11.25 -2.37 29.61
CA GLY A 214 11.10 -2.04 31.02
C GLY A 214 10.66 -0.58 31.21
N SER A 215 11.49 0.21 31.88
CA SER A 215 11.25 1.65 32.11
C SER A 215 11.95 2.56 31.09
N LYS A 216 12.58 2.01 30.04
CA LYS A 216 13.24 2.79 29.00
C LYS A 216 12.20 3.68 28.30
N PRO A 217 12.40 5.02 28.27
CA PRO A 217 11.46 5.90 27.59
C PRO A 217 11.58 5.70 26.08
N VAL A 218 10.47 5.39 25.41
CA VAL A 218 10.38 5.18 23.96
C VAL A 218 9.08 5.80 23.46
N ASN A 219 9.13 6.53 22.36
CA ASN A 219 7.94 6.96 21.63
C ASN A 219 7.50 5.82 20.70
N LEU A 220 6.30 5.28 20.89
CA LEU A 220 5.78 4.15 20.13
C LEU A 220 4.81 4.63 19.04
N VAL A 221 5.02 4.17 17.82
CA VAL A 221 4.10 4.35 16.69
C VAL A 221 3.80 2.98 16.10
N LEU A 222 2.52 2.65 15.96
CA LEU A 222 2.03 1.48 15.26
C LEU A 222 1.07 1.95 14.18
N TYR A 223 1.32 1.59 12.92
CA TYR A 223 0.47 2.00 11.80
C TYR A 223 0.45 0.93 10.72
N ALA A 224 -0.55 1.01 9.85
CA ALA A 224 -0.60 0.33 8.57
C ALA A 224 -0.53 1.37 7.45
N ASP A 225 0.15 1.06 6.36
CA ASP A 225 0.17 1.91 5.17
C ASP A 225 -1.16 1.85 4.41
N HIS A 226 -1.68 0.65 4.19
CA HIS A 226 -2.96 0.41 3.57
C HIS A 226 -3.74 -0.72 4.25
N GLY A 227 -5.00 -0.87 3.85
CA GLY A 227 -5.78 -2.05 4.15
C GLY A 227 -5.74 -3.05 3.00
N MET A 228 -6.53 -4.11 3.14
CA MET A 228 -6.78 -5.09 2.10
C MET A 228 -8.28 -5.38 2.05
N SER A 229 -8.77 -5.67 0.85
CA SER A 229 -10.13 -6.15 0.63
C SER A 229 -10.06 -7.58 0.12
N MET A 230 -10.91 -8.44 0.66
CA MET A 230 -11.07 -9.79 0.12
C MET A 230 -12.03 -9.75 -1.05
N PHE A 231 -11.61 -10.34 -2.17
CA PHE A 231 -12.42 -10.40 -3.37
C PHE A 231 -13.17 -11.74 -3.40
N GLU A 232 -14.49 -11.68 -3.56
CA GLU A 232 -15.31 -12.89 -3.79
C GLU A 232 -15.18 -13.41 -5.22
N ARG A 233 -14.77 -12.54 -6.15
CA ARG A 233 -14.65 -12.82 -7.59
C ARG A 233 -13.50 -12.02 -8.17
N ASP A 234 -12.73 -12.67 -9.04
CA ASP A 234 -11.76 -12.00 -9.88
C ASP A 234 -12.48 -11.28 -11.03
N TYR A 235 -12.06 -10.05 -11.32
CA TYR A 235 -12.58 -9.26 -12.42
C TYR A 235 -11.44 -8.71 -13.26
N ASP A 236 -11.50 -8.97 -14.56
CA ASP A 236 -10.55 -8.42 -15.52
C ASP A 236 -11.04 -7.04 -15.99
N ALA A 237 -10.65 -6.02 -15.22
CA ALA A 237 -11.00 -4.63 -15.51
C ALA A 237 -10.42 -4.16 -16.85
N GLU A 238 -9.24 -4.67 -17.24
CA GLU A 238 -8.61 -4.32 -18.51
C GLU A 238 -9.39 -4.86 -19.69
N ALA A 239 -9.81 -6.13 -19.62
CA ALA A 239 -10.67 -6.72 -20.65
C ALA A 239 -11.99 -5.96 -20.79
N ALA A 240 -12.62 -5.57 -19.68
CA ALA A 240 -13.88 -4.83 -19.72
C ALA A 240 -13.72 -3.40 -20.26
N MET A 241 -12.65 -2.70 -19.89
CA MET A 241 -12.30 -1.39 -20.47
C MET A 241 -12.06 -1.50 -21.98
N SER A 242 -11.33 -2.53 -22.40
CA SER A 242 -11.05 -2.81 -23.81
C SER A 242 -12.32 -3.13 -24.60
N GLU A 243 -13.18 -4.01 -24.06
CA GLU A 243 -14.46 -4.39 -24.67
C GLU A 243 -15.38 -3.17 -24.88
N ILE A 244 -15.48 -2.29 -23.88
CA ILE A 244 -16.39 -1.14 -23.95
C ILE A 244 -15.87 -0.08 -24.93
N ALA A 245 -14.58 0.22 -24.90
CA ALA A 245 -13.99 1.23 -25.77
C ALA A 245 -13.77 0.74 -27.21
N GLY A 246 -13.57 -0.56 -27.41
CA GLY A 246 -13.36 -1.18 -28.73
C GLY A 246 -12.24 -0.49 -29.52
N ASP A 247 -12.53 -0.13 -30.77
CA ASP A 247 -11.58 0.54 -31.66
C ASP A 247 -11.24 1.99 -31.22
N ASN A 248 -11.74 2.48 -30.08
CA ASN A 248 -11.34 3.77 -29.52
C ASN A 248 -10.23 3.68 -28.47
N VAL A 249 -9.74 2.49 -28.10
CA VAL A 249 -8.60 2.37 -27.16
C VAL A 249 -7.32 2.96 -27.77
N GLU A 250 -6.83 4.08 -27.26
CA GLU A 250 -5.49 4.61 -27.60
C GLU A 250 -4.43 3.94 -26.72
N PHE A 251 -4.68 3.88 -25.41
CA PHE A 251 -3.81 3.26 -24.42
C PHE A 251 -4.64 2.72 -23.27
N LEU A 252 -4.26 1.58 -22.72
CA LEU A 252 -4.97 0.93 -21.62
C LEU A 252 -3.93 0.33 -20.67
N TYR A 253 -4.02 0.73 -19.42
CA TYR A 253 -3.26 0.15 -18.31
C TYR A 253 -4.02 0.46 -17.02
N TYR A 254 -4.61 -0.55 -16.39
CA TYR A 254 -5.53 -0.34 -15.26
C TYR A 254 -4.92 0.60 -14.20
N PRO A 255 -5.68 1.61 -13.74
CA PRO A 255 -7.11 1.89 -13.97
C PRO A 255 -7.35 2.86 -15.14
N ASN A 256 -6.31 3.19 -15.91
CA ASN A 256 -6.34 4.23 -16.90
C ASN A 256 -6.71 3.69 -18.29
N LEU A 257 -7.67 4.35 -18.91
CA LEU A 257 -8.07 4.14 -20.29
C LEU A 257 -8.01 5.48 -21.03
N HIS A 258 -7.15 5.55 -22.03
CA HIS A 258 -7.07 6.69 -22.94
C HIS A 258 -7.82 6.36 -24.23
N LEU A 259 -8.70 7.26 -24.64
CA LEU A 259 -9.51 7.12 -25.84
C LEU A 259 -8.92 7.93 -26.99
N ARG A 260 -8.94 7.36 -28.20
CA ARG A 260 -8.60 8.06 -29.46
C ARG A 260 -9.50 9.26 -29.70
N ASP A 261 -10.78 9.12 -29.34
CA ASP A 261 -11.76 10.22 -29.32
C ASP A 261 -12.15 10.53 -27.86
N PRO A 262 -11.58 11.61 -27.27
CA PRO A 262 -11.90 12.01 -25.90
C PRO A 262 -13.37 12.40 -25.69
N SER A 263 -14.11 12.75 -26.74
CA SER A 263 -15.54 13.11 -26.61
C SER A 263 -16.41 11.93 -26.16
N LEU A 264 -15.90 10.70 -26.32
CA LEU A 264 -16.57 9.47 -25.89
C LEU A 264 -16.35 9.14 -24.41
N ALA A 265 -15.55 9.91 -23.68
CA ALA A 265 -15.18 9.59 -22.29
C ALA A 265 -16.40 9.43 -21.36
N GLN A 266 -17.37 10.33 -21.46
CA GLN A 266 -18.60 10.23 -20.68
C GLN A 266 -19.39 8.96 -21.00
N ALA A 267 -19.65 8.68 -22.28
CA ALA A 267 -20.43 7.51 -22.69
C ALA A 267 -19.74 6.19 -22.32
N THR A 268 -18.40 6.16 -22.42
CA THR A 268 -17.58 5.02 -21.99
C THR A 268 -17.66 4.82 -20.48
N ALA A 269 -17.53 5.88 -19.68
CA ALA A 269 -17.65 5.81 -18.22
C ALA A 269 -19.04 5.35 -17.77
N GLU A 270 -20.11 5.84 -18.42
CA GLU A 270 -21.48 5.40 -18.16
C GLU A 270 -21.69 3.91 -18.45
N ARG A 271 -21.11 3.40 -19.54
CA ARG A 271 -21.17 1.96 -19.89
C ARG A 271 -20.36 1.10 -18.92
N LEU A 272 -19.20 1.59 -18.46
CA LEU A 272 -18.38 0.92 -17.45
C LEU A 272 -19.13 0.85 -16.11
N ALA A 273 -19.67 1.96 -15.63
CA ALA A 273 -20.42 2.05 -14.37
C ALA A 273 -21.77 1.31 -14.40
N ALA A 274 -22.28 0.96 -15.59
CA ALA A 274 -23.46 0.11 -15.73
C ALA A 274 -23.17 -1.38 -15.50
N ARG A 275 -21.89 -1.77 -15.44
CA ARG A 275 -21.47 -3.13 -15.10
C ARG A 275 -21.59 -3.35 -13.60
N ASP A 276 -22.02 -4.54 -13.20
CA ASP A 276 -22.15 -4.88 -11.78
C ASP A 276 -20.79 -5.07 -11.08
N GLU A 277 -19.70 -5.21 -11.83
CA GLU A 277 -18.36 -5.44 -11.27
C GLU A 277 -17.57 -4.16 -10.99
N LEU A 278 -18.06 -3.00 -11.42
CA LEU A 278 -17.39 -1.71 -11.29
C LEU A 278 -18.21 -0.75 -10.45
N ASP A 279 -17.67 -0.33 -9.31
CA ASP A 279 -18.33 0.66 -8.45
C ASP A 279 -18.34 2.05 -9.08
N PHE A 280 -17.20 2.42 -9.69
CA PHE A 280 -17.00 3.75 -10.28
C PHE A 280 -16.23 3.69 -11.59
N ALA A 281 -16.59 4.58 -12.50
CA ALA A 281 -15.75 4.98 -13.63
C ALA A 281 -15.58 6.51 -13.62
N PHE A 282 -14.34 6.96 -13.59
CA PHE A 282 -14.02 8.40 -13.58
C PHE A 282 -13.60 8.86 -14.97
N TYR A 283 -14.06 10.05 -15.36
CA TYR A 283 -13.57 10.72 -16.56
C TYR A 283 -13.32 12.20 -16.31
N ARG A 284 -12.38 12.76 -17.07
CA ARG A 284 -12.10 14.20 -17.09
C ARG A 284 -13.11 14.87 -18.03
N ALA A 285 -13.99 15.71 -17.48
CA ALA A 285 -14.99 16.44 -18.25
C ALA A 285 -14.41 17.75 -18.84
N ASP A 286 -13.54 18.42 -18.08
CA ASP A 286 -12.74 19.58 -18.51
C ASP A 286 -11.45 19.67 -17.67
N GLU A 287 -10.63 20.70 -17.86
CA GLU A 287 -9.36 20.88 -17.13
C GLU A 287 -9.53 20.97 -15.60
N SER A 288 -10.69 21.40 -15.14
CA SER A 288 -11.02 21.64 -13.74
C SER A 288 -12.00 20.63 -13.15
N LEU A 289 -12.67 19.83 -13.97
CA LEU A 289 -13.77 18.95 -13.57
C LEU A 289 -13.49 17.48 -13.86
N ILE A 290 -13.52 16.66 -12.81
CA ILE A 290 -13.56 15.20 -12.89
C ILE A 290 -14.95 14.74 -12.47
N VAL A 291 -15.53 13.83 -13.24
CA VAL A 291 -16.84 13.23 -12.96
C VAL A 291 -16.66 11.73 -12.73
N GLY A 292 -17.09 11.24 -11.58
CA GLY A 292 -17.23 9.82 -11.30
C GLY A 292 -18.66 9.37 -11.55
N VAL A 293 -18.85 8.33 -12.36
CA VAL A 293 -20.14 7.70 -12.60
C VAL A 293 -20.21 6.42 -11.79
N HIS A 294 -21.33 6.19 -11.11
CA HIS A 294 -21.63 4.95 -10.39
C HIS A 294 -23.07 4.53 -10.66
N LYS A 295 -23.44 3.30 -10.27
CA LYS A 295 -24.75 2.68 -10.56
C LYS A 295 -25.97 3.54 -10.20
N ASN A 296 -25.84 4.39 -9.17
CA ASN A 296 -26.95 5.17 -8.61
C ASN A 296 -26.83 6.69 -8.85
N GLY A 297 -25.83 7.16 -9.59
CA GLY A 297 -25.61 8.60 -9.70
C GLY A 297 -24.25 9.01 -10.24
N ARG A 298 -23.89 10.26 -9.94
CA ARG A 298 -22.61 10.86 -10.31
C ARG A 298 -22.04 11.65 -9.15
N VAL A 299 -20.73 11.67 -9.08
CA VAL A 299 -19.95 12.55 -8.21
C VAL A 299 -19.12 13.49 -9.08
N MET A 300 -18.94 14.72 -8.63
CA MET A 300 -18.18 15.74 -9.34
C MET A 300 -17.15 16.37 -8.41
N PHE A 301 -15.90 16.38 -8.86
CA PHE A 301 -14.78 17.02 -8.20
C PHE A 301 -14.32 18.18 -9.07
N ARG A 302 -14.49 19.41 -8.58
CA ARG A 302 -14.06 20.61 -9.29
C ARG A 302 -12.92 21.32 -8.56
N SER A 303 -11.80 21.51 -9.26
CA SER A 303 -10.63 22.24 -8.78
C SER A 303 -10.82 23.75 -8.98
N GLU A 304 -10.82 24.52 -7.90
CA GLU A 304 -10.94 25.98 -7.89
C GLU A 304 -9.98 26.58 -6.86
N GLY A 305 -9.07 27.45 -7.31
CA GLY A 305 -8.21 28.23 -6.41
C GLY A 305 -7.33 27.40 -5.47
N GLY A 306 -6.89 26.20 -5.90
CA GLY A 306 -6.11 25.28 -5.07
C GLY A 306 -6.95 24.46 -4.08
N SER A 307 -8.27 24.56 -4.15
CA SER A 307 -9.22 23.74 -3.40
C SER A 307 -9.98 22.80 -4.34
N ILE A 308 -10.49 21.69 -3.80
CA ILE A 308 -11.37 20.77 -4.53
C ILE A 308 -12.75 20.86 -3.91
N SER A 309 -13.74 21.25 -4.71
CA SER A 309 -15.15 21.17 -4.33
C SER A 309 -15.72 19.83 -4.73
N TYR A 310 -16.49 19.23 -3.83
CA TYR A 310 -17.22 17.99 -4.03
C TYR A 310 -18.71 18.29 -4.21
N SER A 311 -19.38 17.57 -5.11
CA SER A 311 -20.83 17.57 -5.25
C SER A 311 -21.29 16.25 -5.85
N CYS A 312 -22.56 15.87 -5.64
CA CYS A 312 -23.11 14.64 -6.20
C CYS A 312 -24.52 14.87 -6.78
N ASN A 313 -24.89 14.01 -7.73
CA ASN A 313 -26.25 13.87 -8.25
C ASN A 313 -26.68 12.42 -8.04
N GLY A 314 -27.66 12.22 -7.15
CA GLY A 314 -28.01 10.89 -6.61
C GLY A 314 -27.54 10.75 -5.16
N PRO A 315 -27.52 9.52 -4.61
CA PRO A 315 -26.99 9.24 -3.28
C PRO A 315 -25.52 9.65 -3.18
N ASP A 316 -25.11 10.22 -2.06
CA ASP A 316 -23.71 10.51 -1.77
C ASP A 316 -22.99 9.21 -1.37
N PRO A 317 -22.10 8.65 -2.21
CA PRO A 317 -21.42 7.40 -1.90
C PRO A 317 -20.29 7.56 -0.87
N PHE A 318 -19.81 8.78 -0.64
CA PHE A 318 -18.69 9.04 0.27
C PHE A 318 -19.12 9.59 1.62
N GLY A 319 -20.39 10.00 1.75
CA GLY A 319 -20.96 10.51 3.00
C GLY A 319 -20.30 11.82 3.45
N TYR A 320 -19.92 12.68 2.49
CA TYR A 320 -19.34 13.98 2.76
C TYR A 320 -20.40 15.05 3.04
N PHE A 321 -21.67 14.79 2.67
CA PHE A 321 -22.83 15.65 2.94
C PHE A 321 -23.77 15.12 4.03
#